data_AF-A0A3A8SDE0-F1
#
_entry.id   AF-A0A3A8SDE0-F1
#
_cell.length_a   1.000
_cell.length_b   1.000
_cell.length_c   1.000
_cell.angle_alpha   90.00
_cell.angle_beta   90.00
_cell.angle_gamma   90.00
#
_symmetry.space_group_name_H-M   'P 1'
#
loop_
_entity.id
_entity.type
_entity.pdbx_description
1 polymer ?
#
loop_
_entity_poly.entity_id
_entity_poly.type
_entity_poly.pdbx_seq_one_letter_code
_entity_poly.pdbx_strand_id
1 'polypeptide(L)'
;MCRCRAPLLVSMIAVVLLTGCATTSGASAASAPQPFHVERSGKGRPLVFIPGLASSGEVWNETVAHLQGKYDCHVLTLAGFAGQPAIPAPFFATERRALADYLRAQGLEKPILVGHSLGGVLA
;
A
#
# COMPACT_ATOMS: atom_id res chain seq x y z
N MET A 1 -0.11 31.30 72.81
CA MET A 1 0.29 30.25 73.77
C MET A 1 -0.22 28.90 73.30
N CYS A 2 0.66 27.92 73.40
CA CYS A 2 0.54 26.47 73.23
C CYS A 2 -0.84 25.76 73.26
N ARG A 3 -1.00 24.88 72.26
CA ARG A 3 -1.23 23.41 72.31
C ARG A 3 -2.64 22.79 72.43
N CYS A 4 -2.80 21.81 71.53
CA CYS A 4 -3.30 20.43 71.73
C CYS A 4 -4.82 20.16 71.75
N ARG A 5 -5.31 19.46 70.71
CA ARG A 5 -5.56 18.00 70.72
C ARG A 5 -6.20 17.52 69.40
N ALA A 6 -5.58 16.50 68.78
CA ALA A 6 -6.24 15.50 67.93
C ALA A 6 -7.13 14.59 68.82
N PRO A 7 -8.03 13.68 68.33
CA PRO A 7 -8.01 12.97 67.04
C PRO A 7 -9.40 12.66 66.42
N LEU A 8 -9.44 12.00 65.27
CA LEU A 8 -10.15 10.72 65.08
C LEU A 8 -9.95 10.19 63.65
N LEU A 9 -9.43 8.96 63.60
CA LEU A 9 -9.30 8.13 62.41
C LEU A 9 -10.68 7.92 61.78
N VAL A 10 -10.76 8.07 60.45
CA VAL A 10 -11.72 7.34 59.64
C VAL A 10 -10.95 6.63 58.55
N SER A 11 -10.79 5.33 58.76
CA SER A 11 -10.38 4.37 57.75
C SER A 11 -11.50 4.25 56.71
N MET A 12 -11.20 4.50 55.44
CA MET A 12 -11.96 3.90 54.35
C MET A 12 -10.98 3.34 53.32
N ILE A 13 -11.01 2.03 53.22
CA ILE A 13 -10.29 1.19 52.28
C ILE A 13 -10.74 1.59 50.87
N ALA A 14 -9.85 2.23 50.11
CA ALA A 14 -10.07 2.43 48.69
C ALA A 14 -9.84 1.09 47.97
N VAL A 15 -10.92 0.48 47.51
CA VAL A 15 -10.90 -0.70 46.64
C VAL A 15 -10.18 -0.30 45.34
N VAL A 16 -8.93 -0.77 45.19
CA VAL A 16 -8.20 -0.69 43.93
C VAL A 16 -8.81 -1.72 42.99
N LEU A 17 -9.71 -1.27 42.11
CA LEU A 17 -10.17 -2.06 40.98
C LEU A 17 -8.98 -2.22 40.02
N LEU A 18 -8.39 -3.41 40.00
CA LEU A 18 -7.43 -3.82 38.97
C LEU A 18 -8.18 -3.90 37.63
N THR A 19 -8.21 -2.80 36.89
CA THR A 19 -8.65 -2.79 35.49
C THR A 19 -7.58 -3.51 34.68
N GLY A 20 -7.81 -4.80 34.42
CA GLY A 20 -6.95 -5.62 33.58
C GLY A 20 -6.83 -5.00 32.19
N CYS A 21 -5.60 -4.69 31.79
CA CYS A 21 -5.28 -4.24 30.45
C CYS A 21 -5.43 -5.46 29.52
N ALA A 22 -6.60 -5.60 28.89
CA ALA A 22 -6.83 -6.63 27.89
C ALA A 22 -6.06 -6.26 26.62
N THR A 23 -4.88 -6.84 26.43
CA THR A 23 -4.13 -6.78 25.18
C THR A 23 -4.81 -7.71 24.17
N THR A 24 -5.75 -7.18 23.39
CA THR A 24 -6.23 -7.89 22.20
C THR A 24 -5.10 -7.92 21.18
N SER A 25 -4.36 -9.03 21.12
CA SER A 25 -3.49 -9.33 19.97
C SER A 25 -4.37 -9.55 18.74
N GLY A 26 -4.59 -8.50 17.97
CA GLY A 26 -5.17 -8.62 16.63
C GLY A 26 -4.15 -9.33 15.73
N ALA A 27 -4.43 -10.57 15.35
CA ALA A 27 -3.70 -11.23 14.28
C ALA A 27 -3.93 -10.42 12.98
N SER A 28 -2.88 -9.82 12.45
CA SER A 28 -2.93 -9.14 11.14
C SER A 28 -3.14 -10.22 10.07
N ALA A 29 -4.32 -10.27 9.48
CA ALA A 29 -4.57 -11.15 8.34
C ALA A 29 -3.63 -10.73 7.20
N ALA A 30 -2.87 -11.68 6.64
CA ALA A 30 -2.07 -11.41 5.46
C ALA A 30 -3.01 -10.93 4.33
N SER A 31 -2.75 -9.73 3.81
CA SER A 31 -3.53 -9.18 2.70
C SER A 31 -3.40 -10.08 1.48
N ALA A 32 -4.47 -10.25 0.71
CA ALA A 32 -4.44 -11.05 -0.51
C ALA A 32 -3.37 -10.49 -1.48
N PRO A 33 -2.68 -11.37 -2.25
CA PRO A 33 -1.74 -10.95 -3.28
C PRO A 33 -2.36 -9.90 -4.21
N GLN A 34 -1.66 -8.78 -4.38
CA GLN A 34 -2.08 -7.74 -5.30
C GLN A 34 -1.66 -8.10 -6.73
N PRO A 35 -2.47 -7.83 -7.75
CA PRO A 35 -2.11 -8.09 -9.15
C PRO A 35 -0.84 -7.36 -9.59
N PHE A 36 -0.55 -6.19 -9.03
CA PHE A 36 0.72 -5.51 -9.26
C PHE A 36 1.07 -4.56 -8.13
N HIS A 37 2.36 -4.27 -7.99
CA HIS A 37 2.87 -3.13 -7.23
C HIS A 37 3.04 -1.92 -8.16
N VAL A 38 2.91 -0.70 -7.64
CA VAL A 38 3.12 0.53 -8.43
C VAL A 38 4.08 1.47 -7.70
N GLU A 39 5.11 1.90 -8.41
CA GLU A 39 5.98 3.00 -8.00
C GLU A 39 5.60 4.26 -8.77
N ARG A 40 5.60 5.41 -8.07
CA ARG A 40 5.19 6.69 -8.64
C ARG A 40 6.31 7.72 -8.53
N SER A 41 6.48 8.51 -9.58
CA SER A 41 7.41 9.64 -9.60
C SER A 41 6.98 10.72 -10.58
N GLY A 42 7.48 11.94 -10.39
CA GLY A 42 7.16 13.05 -11.29
C GLY A 42 5.77 13.66 -11.06
N LYS A 43 5.38 14.52 -11.99
CA LYS A 43 4.10 15.26 -12.01
C LYS A 43 3.74 15.60 -13.46
N GLY A 44 2.45 15.77 -13.75
CA GLY A 44 1.98 16.21 -15.06
C GLY A 44 1.01 15.20 -15.66
N ARG A 45 1.09 14.99 -16.98
CA ARG A 45 0.22 14.03 -17.67
C ARG A 45 0.54 12.60 -17.18
N PRO A 46 -0.46 11.77 -16.84
CA PRO A 46 -0.22 10.40 -16.41
C PRO A 46 0.41 9.53 -17.51
N LEU A 47 1.46 8.80 -17.14
CA LEU A 47 2.20 7.88 -18.00
C LEU A 47 2.43 6.57 -17.23
N VAL A 48 1.81 5.48 -17.68
CA VAL A 48 1.83 4.20 -16.99
C VAL A 48 2.68 3.20 -17.77
N PHE A 49 3.65 2.60 -17.10
CA PHE A 49 4.58 1.63 -17.67
C PHE A 49 4.26 0.22 -17.20
N ILE A 50 4.10 -0.71 -18.15
CA ILE A 50 3.75 -2.10 -17.90
C ILE A 50 4.89 -2.99 -18.43
N PRO A 51 5.68 -3.65 -17.56
CA PRO A 51 6.83 -4.46 -17.97
C PRO A 51 6.41 -5.78 -18.62
N GLY A 52 7.39 -6.47 -19.21
CA GLY A 52 7.21 -7.78 -19.81
C GLY A 52 7.19 -8.94 -18.80
N LEU A 53 7.08 -10.16 -19.33
CA LEU A 53 7.13 -11.40 -18.55
C LEU A 53 8.42 -11.45 -17.70
N ALA A 54 8.30 -11.90 -16.45
CA ALA A 54 9.42 -12.12 -15.53
C ALA A 54 10.31 -10.89 -15.22
N SER A 55 9.85 -9.69 -15.57
CA SER A 55 10.59 -8.44 -15.37
C SER A 55 10.10 -7.65 -14.15
N SER A 56 11.00 -6.91 -13.51
CA SER A 56 10.62 -5.88 -12.52
C SER A 56 10.20 -4.59 -13.23
N GLY A 57 9.62 -3.65 -12.48
CA GLY A 57 9.40 -2.28 -12.96
C GLY A 57 10.71 -1.52 -13.26
N GLU A 58 11.83 -1.93 -12.65
CA GLU A 58 13.13 -1.23 -12.76
C GLU A 58 13.68 -1.18 -14.18
N VAL A 59 13.20 -2.05 -15.08
CA VAL A 59 13.50 -1.97 -16.52
C VAL A 59 13.15 -0.61 -17.13
N TRP A 60 12.27 0.16 -16.48
CA TRP A 60 11.87 1.50 -16.89
C TRP A 60 12.66 2.63 -16.23
N ASN A 61 13.61 2.35 -15.32
CA ASN A 61 14.30 3.39 -14.53
C ASN A 61 14.94 4.49 -15.37
N GLU A 62 15.69 4.12 -16.41
CA GLU A 62 16.32 5.11 -17.31
C GLU A 62 15.27 5.93 -18.07
N THR A 63 14.21 5.27 -18.56
CA THR A 63 13.11 5.94 -19.27
C THR A 63 12.39 6.94 -18.36
N VAL A 64 12.09 6.54 -17.13
CA VAL A 64 11.46 7.39 -16.10
C VAL A 64 12.36 8.55 -15.75
N ALA A 65 13.67 8.35 -15.61
CA ALA A 65 14.63 9.40 -15.30
C ALA A 65 14.57 10.56 -16.33
N HIS A 66 14.34 10.24 -17.61
CA HIS A 66 14.20 11.23 -18.68
C HIS A 66 12.80 11.88 -18.76
N LEU A 67 11.76 11.23 -18.23
CA LEU A 67 10.36 11.65 -18.45
C LEU A 67 9.69 12.25 -17.21
N GLN A 68 10.12 11.90 -16.00
CA GLN A 68 9.48 12.32 -14.75
C GLN A 68 9.43 13.84 -14.50
N GLY A 69 10.26 14.62 -15.22
CA GLY A 69 10.18 16.08 -15.19
C GLY A 69 8.95 16.68 -15.92
N LYS A 70 8.24 15.86 -16.71
CA LYS A 70 7.09 16.29 -17.54
C LYS A 70 5.83 15.43 -17.34
N TYR A 71 5.99 14.22 -16.82
CA TYR A 71 4.93 13.23 -16.66
C TYR A 71 4.81 12.76 -15.21
N ASP A 72 3.59 12.42 -14.79
CA ASP A 72 3.35 11.61 -13.59
C ASP A 72 3.52 10.15 -13.99
N CYS A 73 4.66 9.57 -13.64
CA CYS A 73 5.07 8.23 -14.03
C CYS A 73 4.53 7.20 -13.02
N HIS A 74 3.87 6.17 -13.51
CA HIS A 74 3.37 5.04 -12.73
C HIS A 74 4.00 3.75 -13.28
N VAL A 75 4.91 3.14 -12.54
CA VAL A 75 5.67 1.96 -12.99
C VAL A 75 5.13 0.72 -12.28
N LEU A 76 4.60 -0.24 -13.06
CA LEU A 76 4.07 -1.48 -12.52
C LEU A 76 5.16 -2.54 -12.34
N THR A 77 5.02 -3.37 -11.32
CA THR A 77 5.64 -4.71 -11.23
C THR A 77 4.52 -5.73 -11.04
N LEU A 78 4.36 -6.66 -11.99
CA LEU A 78 3.24 -7.60 -12.00
C LEU A 78 3.43 -8.74 -10.99
N ALA A 79 2.32 -9.29 -10.51
CA ALA A 79 2.28 -10.42 -9.62
C ALA A 79 2.99 -11.64 -10.22
N GLY A 80 3.72 -12.37 -9.37
CA GLY A 80 4.49 -13.54 -9.78
C GLY A 80 5.84 -13.24 -10.43
N PHE A 81 6.21 -11.97 -10.63
CA PHE A 81 7.51 -11.55 -11.17
C PHE A 81 8.29 -10.70 -10.17
N ALA A 82 9.62 -10.69 -10.31
CA ALA A 82 10.52 -9.86 -9.50
C ALA A 82 10.28 -9.93 -7.98
N GLY A 83 9.95 -11.14 -7.48
CA GLY A 83 9.70 -11.39 -6.05
C GLY A 83 8.28 -11.04 -5.58
N GLN A 84 7.40 -10.52 -6.44
CA GLN A 84 5.99 -10.31 -6.10
C GLN A 84 5.25 -11.65 -5.99
N PRO A 85 4.38 -11.84 -4.97
CA PRO A 85 3.54 -13.03 -4.88
C PRO A 85 2.69 -13.22 -6.14
N ALA A 86 2.53 -14.47 -6.58
CA ALA A 86 1.67 -14.77 -7.73
C ALA A 86 0.18 -14.66 -7.37
N ILE A 87 -0.63 -14.26 -8.34
CA ILE A 87 -2.09 -14.33 -8.28
C ILE A 87 -2.60 -15.61 -8.96
N PRO A 88 -3.75 -16.16 -8.52
CA PRO A 88 -4.36 -17.30 -9.21
C PRO A 88 -4.87 -16.92 -10.61
N ALA A 89 -5.04 -17.93 -11.46
CA ALA A 89 -5.67 -17.77 -12.76
C ALA A 89 -7.16 -17.35 -12.63
N PRO A 90 -7.73 -16.63 -13.62
CA PRO A 90 -7.11 -16.21 -14.87
C PRO A 90 -6.26 -14.94 -14.73
N PHE A 91 -4.98 -15.03 -15.09
CA PHE A 91 -4.00 -13.95 -14.92
C PHE A 91 -4.39 -12.69 -15.69
N PHE A 92 -4.46 -12.76 -17.03
CA PHE A 92 -4.71 -11.59 -17.88
C PHE A 92 -6.01 -10.84 -17.59
N ALA A 93 -7.09 -11.57 -17.29
CA ALA A 93 -8.37 -10.95 -16.96
C ALA A 93 -8.32 -10.23 -15.61
N THR A 94 -7.60 -10.81 -14.64
CA THR A 94 -7.42 -10.22 -13.31
C THR A 94 -6.55 -8.98 -13.37
N GLU A 95 -5.41 -9.04 -14.06
CA GLU A 95 -4.49 -7.92 -14.26
C GLU A 95 -5.16 -6.74 -14.97
N ARG A 96 -5.86 -6.99 -16.09
CA ARG A 96 -6.55 -5.90 -16.83
C ARG A 96 -7.64 -5.23 -16.01
N ARG A 97 -8.42 -5.99 -15.25
CA ARG A 97 -9.43 -5.42 -14.36
C ARG A 97 -8.78 -4.58 -13.28
N ALA A 98 -7.74 -5.10 -12.63
CA ALA A 98 -7.00 -4.37 -11.61
C ALA A 98 -6.36 -3.09 -12.15
N LEU A 99 -5.82 -3.13 -13.38
CA LEU A 99 -5.29 -1.94 -14.04
C LEU A 99 -6.40 -0.91 -14.26
N ALA A 100 -7.54 -1.30 -14.83
CA ALA A 100 -8.67 -0.38 -15.03
C ALA A 100 -9.19 0.20 -13.70
N ASP A 101 -9.24 -0.60 -12.64
CA ASP A 101 -9.63 -0.17 -11.30
C ASP A 101 -8.62 0.82 -10.73
N TYR A 102 -7.33 0.54 -10.89
CA TYR A 102 -6.24 1.42 -10.47
C TYR A 102 -6.30 2.77 -11.16
N LEU A 103 -6.43 2.80 -12.50
CA LEU A 103 -6.52 4.04 -13.27
C LEU A 103 -7.70 4.91 -12.80
N ARG A 104 -8.86 4.29 -12.55
CA ARG A 104 -10.05 4.97 -12.02
C ARG A 104 -9.85 5.46 -10.59
N ALA A 105 -9.31 4.63 -9.70
CA ALA A 105 -9.08 4.96 -8.30
C ALA A 105 -8.07 6.10 -8.11
N GLN A 106 -7.08 6.19 -9.00
CA GLN A 106 -6.11 7.28 -9.04
C GLN A 106 -6.62 8.54 -9.78
N GLY A 107 -7.82 8.49 -10.38
CA GLY A 107 -8.37 9.60 -11.15
C GLY A 107 -7.56 9.95 -12.39
N LEU A 108 -6.88 8.98 -13.01
CA LEU A 108 -6.03 9.23 -14.17
C LEU A 108 -6.89 9.38 -15.42
N GLU A 109 -7.07 10.62 -15.88
CA GLU A 109 -7.81 10.91 -17.09
C GLU A 109 -6.92 10.75 -18.34
N LYS A 110 -7.32 9.87 -19.27
CA LYS A 110 -6.63 9.59 -20.55
C LYS A 110 -5.11 9.36 -20.36
N PRO A 111 -4.71 8.42 -19.50
CA PRO A 111 -3.30 8.11 -19.28
C PRO A 111 -2.67 7.62 -20.59
N ILE A 112 -1.38 7.87 -20.76
CA ILE A 112 -0.59 7.19 -21.80
C ILE A 112 -0.17 5.84 -21.20
N LEU A 113 -0.43 4.75 -21.93
CA LEU A 113 0.03 3.41 -21.53
C LEU A 113 1.21 3.00 -22.39
N VAL A 114 2.27 2.52 -21.76
CA VAL A 114 3.47 1.98 -22.41
C VAL A 114 3.66 0.54 -21.94
N GLY A 115 3.32 -0.41 -22.81
CA GLY A 115 3.45 -1.83 -22.53
C GLY A 115 4.55 -2.48 -23.38
N HIS A 116 5.40 -3.29 -22.76
CA HIS A 116 6.37 -4.12 -23.48
C HIS A 116 5.98 -5.60 -23.44
N SER A 117 5.92 -6.27 -24.59
CA SER A 117 5.64 -7.71 -24.68
C SER A 117 4.33 -8.07 -23.96
N LEU A 118 4.37 -8.89 -22.90
CA LEU A 118 3.22 -9.20 -22.04
C LEU A 118 2.52 -7.93 -21.54
N GLY A 119 3.26 -6.88 -21.17
CA GLY A 119 2.69 -5.60 -20.78
C GLY A 119 1.94 -4.90 -21.91
N GLY A 120 2.33 -5.13 -23.17
CA GLY A 120 1.61 -4.65 -24.35
C GLY A 120 0.30 -5.39 -24.61
N VAL A 121 0.15 -6.62 -24.10
CA VAL A 121 -1.13 -7.37 -24.13
C VAL A 121 -2.10 -6.88 -23.04
N LEU A 122 -1.58 -6.23 -22.00
CA LEU A 122 -2.35 -5.67 -20.89
C LEU A 122 -2.80 -4.23 -21.13
N ALA A 123 -1.99 -3.43 -21.83
CA ALA A 123 -2.25 -2.03 -22.18
C ALA A 123 -3.43 -1.88 -23.15
#